data_AF-A0A954UBG2-F1
#
_entry.id   AF-A0A954UBG2-F1
#
_cell.length_a   1.000
_cell.length_b   1.000
_cell.length_c   1.000
_cell.angle_alpha   90.00
_cell.angle_beta   90.00
_cell.angle_gamma   90.00
#
_symmetry.space_group_name_H-M   'P 1'
#
loop_
_entity.id
_entity.type
_entity.pdbx_description
1 polymer ?
#
loop_
_entity_poly.entity_id
_entity_poly.type
_entity_poly.pdbx_seq_one_letter_code
_entity_poly.pdbx_strand_id
1 'polypeptide(L)'
;MFGKLRNLAAAAATAAPLLAGTSTFAAKPTVDQALKLSPVQDAIDFDTPAAADLEKCTIVGENAGKATGWIVRDPDGQLLRRFMDSNGDNKVDLWCYFKNGIEIYRDVDADYNGKADQYRWLGTAGTRWGLDKDEDGNIDSWKRISAEETTAEVVAAVRDKDADRFQRLLPTTAEIESLGLDSAREKQLAARVKQAAEGFASIAQKQKALDKSAKWVHFGGSQPGIIPAGADEVTKDILVYDNVSAVVELSGQHKQIGIGTLISVGETWRVVDLPTNLLENEIASAGGFFFNNPLTQAPEVAGVPGDMDEKLQKLIARLEEVDKQLLQTSGEQQAKLNDDRADVIEALIEAAGESEERAVWIRQYADTVSAATQTGGFPDGVKRLRALAAKLDKNSSDREQVPYVEFRAMTADYALQMQQPSANFVQVQQQWLENLADFVKKYPGEDDAAEAHLQLGIAYEFAGQEKDAIASYGTIVSKFPDAVVAKKAAGAKRRLESVGQPLAFEG
;
A
#
# COMPACT_ATOMS: atom_id res chain seq x y z
N MET A 1 13.91 -15.54 91.71
CA MET A 1 15.37 -15.71 91.45
C MET A 1 15.62 -15.06 90.08
N PHE A 2 15.96 -13.77 89.98
CA PHE A 2 17.35 -13.23 90.01
C PHE A 2 18.32 -14.15 89.25
N GLY A 3 19.05 -13.79 88.20
CA GLY A 3 19.32 -12.52 87.51
C GLY A 3 20.63 -12.68 86.71
N LYS A 4 20.78 -11.91 85.62
CA LYS A 4 22.00 -11.32 85.02
C LYS A 4 23.38 -12.03 85.21
N LEU A 5 24.17 -12.18 84.13
CA LEU A 5 25.29 -11.25 83.76
C LEU A 5 26.19 -11.77 82.60
N ARG A 6 26.85 -10.80 81.97
CA ARG A 6 27.75 -10.83 80.80
C ARG A 6 29.19 -11.20 81.18
N ASN A 7 29.99 -11.65 80.20
CA ASN A 7 31.37 -11.24 79.83
C ASN A 7 32.04 -12.39 79.03
N LEU A 8 32.40 -12.29 77.74
CA LEU A 8 33.55 -11.61 77.12
C LEU A 8 34.91 -11.90 77.78
N ALA A 9 35.70 -12.83 77.19
CA ALA A 9 36.98 -12.56 76.50
C ALA A 9 37.88 -13.81 76.36
N ALA A 10 38.38 -14.02 75.11
CA ALA A 10 39.72 -14.47 74.67
C ALA A 10 40.40 -15.72 75.30
N ALA A 11 41.11 -16.61 74.61
CA ALA A 11 41.54 -16.77 73.22
C ALA A 11 42.12 -18.20 73.04
N ALA A 12 42.01 -18.78 71.85
CA ALA A 12 42.99 -19.73 71.32
C ALA A 12 42.81 -19.83 69.79
N ALA A 13 43.89 -19.50 69.07
CA ALA A 13 43.95 -19.49 67.63
C ALA A 13 44.00 -20.91 67.05
N THR A 14 43.17 -21.17 66.03
CA THR A 14 43.40 -22.22 65.03
C THR A 14 43.27 -21.61 63.65
N ALA A 15 44.36 -21.68 62.89
CA ALA A 15 44.42 -21.24 61.51
C ALA A 15 43.47 -22.08 60.65
N ALA A 16 42.44 -21.44 60.07
CA ALA A 16 41.60 -22.03 59.03
C ALA A 16 42.19 -21.65 57.66
N PRO A 17 42.35 -22.60 56.72
CA PRO A 17 42.86 -22.31 55.40
C PRO A 17 41.86 -21.43 54.64
N LEU A 18 42.36 -20.42 53.94
CA LEU A 18 41.61 -19.69 52.93
C LEU A 18 41.10 -20.68 51.88
N LEU A 19 39.81 -20.99 51.91
CA LEU A 19 39.09 -21.49 50.75
C LEU A 19 39.02 -20.34 49.76
N ALA A 20 39.95 -20.32 48.80
CA ALA A 20 39.82 -19.52 47.61
C ALA A 20 38.53 -19.95 46.91
N GLY A 21 37.52 -19.07 46.94
CA GLY A 21 36.30 -19.26 46.18
C GLY A 21 36.65 -19.33 44.70
N THR A 22 36.63 -20.52 44.12
CA THR A 22 36.62 -20.68 42.68
C THR A 22 35.26 -20.18 42.20
N SER A 23 35.25 -19.00 41.60
CA SER A 23 34.15 -18.54 40.75
C SER A 23 33.94 -19.61 39.68
N THR A 24 32.86 -20.38 39.82
CA THR A 24 32.39 -21.28 38.78
C THR A 24 31.88 -20.42 37.63
N PHE A 25 32.75 -20.10 36.68
CA PHE A 25 32.30 -19.65 35.37
C PHE A 25 31.43 -20.76 34.78
N ALA A 26 30.19 -20.43 34.41
CA ALA A 26 29.33 -21.33 33.66
C ALA A 26 30.11 -21.84 32.43
N ALA A 27 30.07 -23.15 32.19
CA ALA A 27 30.80 -23.75 31.08
C ALA A 27 30.33 -23.11 29.76
N LYS A 28 31.29 -22.67 28.94
CA LYS A 28 31.03 -22.14 27.59
C LYS A 28 30.23 -23.18 26.78
N PRO A 29 29.13 -22.80 26.12
CA PRO A 29 28.34 -23.73 25.32
C PRO A 29 29.18 -24.33 24.18
N THR A 30 28.89 -25.58 23.81
CA THR A 30 29.49 -26.21 22.63
C THR A 30 28.82 -25.71 21.35
N VAL A 31 29.48 -25.88 20.21
CA VAL A 31 28.91 -25.54 18.90
C VAL A 31 27.63 -26.32 18.63
N ASP A 32 27.62 -27.62 18.97
CA ASP A 32 26.43 -28.48 18.84
C ASP A 32 25.25 -27.98 19.70
N GLN A 33 25.51 -27.54 20.94
CA GLN A 33 24.47 -26.96 21.79
C GLN A 33 23.92 -25.65 21.20
N ALA A 34 24.81 -24.80 20.69
CA ALA A 34 24.45 -23.51 20.13
C ALA A 34 23.67 -23.61 18.81
N LEU A 35 24.01 -24.58 17.95
CA LEU A 35 23.33 -24.80 16.67
C LEU A 35 21.99 -25.53 16.79
N LYS A 36 21.69 -26.14 17.95
CA LYS A 36 20.37 -26.71 18.26
C LYS A 36 19.33 -25.66 18.64
N LEU A 37 19.76 -24.44 18.98
CA LEU A 37 18.84 -23.33 19.23
C LEU A 37 18.29 -22.82 17.89
N SER A 38 16.97 -22.73 17.83
CA SER A 38 16.20 -22.29 16.67
C SER A 38 15.30 -21.12 17.05
N PRO A 39 14.96 -20.26 16.08
CA PRO A 39 13.95 -19.21 16.26
C PRO A 39 12.67 -19.73 16.91
N VAL A 40 12.03 -18.90 17.75
CA VAL A 40 10.71 -19.23 18.30
C VAL A 40 9.65 -19.22 17.19
N GLN A 41 9.71 -18.22 16.30
CA GLN A 41 8.80 -18.12 15.16
C GLN A 41 9.19 -19.09 14.04
N ASP A 42 8.19 -19.63 13.36
CA ASP A 42 8.36 -20.54 12.23
C ASP A 42 8.84 -19.84 10.94
N ALA A 43 9.27 -20.66 9.98
CA ALA A 43 9.58 -20.25 8.60
C ALA A 43 10.65 -19.15 8.48
N ILE A 44 11.59 -19.10 9.42
CA ILE A 44 12.77 -18.25 9.35
C ILE A 44 13.85 -18.94 8.52
N ASP A 45 14.26 -18.30 7.44
CA ASP A 45 15.28 -18.81 6.52
C ASP A 45 16.65 -18.28 6.95
N PHE A 46 17.36 -19.06 7.77
CA PHE A 46 18.69 -18.77 8.32
C PHE A 46 19.70 -19.86 7.96
N ASP A 47 20.99 -19.52 7.99
CA ASP A 47 22.05 -20.46 7.62
C ASP A 47 22.19 -21.57 8.67
N THR A 48 22.18 -22.80 8.18
CA THR A 48 22.42 -24.02 8.96
C THR A 48 23.56 -24.79 8.30
N PRO A 49 24.68 -25.02 9.00
CA PRO A 49 25.81 -25.76 8.43
C PRO A 49 25.41 -27.17 8.00
N ALA A 50 26.03 -27.66 6.92
CA ALA A 50 25.92 -29.07 6.56
C ALA A 50 26.49 -29.95 7.69
N ALA A 51 25.95 -31.16 7.84
CA ALA A 51 26.36 -32.09 8.91
C ALA A 51 27.88 -32.36 8.93
N ALA A 52 28.52 -32.39 7.75
CA ALA A 52 29.96 -32.60 7.61
C ALA A 52 30.84 -31.41 8.07
N ASP A 53 30.23 -30.24 8.26
CA ASP A 53 30.93 -29.00 8.62
C ASP A 53 30.70 -28.56 10.07
N LEU A 54 29.83 -29.27 10.81
CA LEU A 54 29.54 -28.98 12.22
C LEU A 54 30.79 -29.01 13.10
N GLU A 55 31.68 -29.99 12.90
CA GLU A 55 32.92 -30.12 13.68
C GLU A 55 33.94 -29.00 13.39
N LYS A 56 33.79 -28.32 12.25
CA LYS A 56 34.68 -27.23 11.82
C LYS A 56 34.13 -25.85 12.20
N CYS A 57 32.88 -25.77 12.59
CA CYS A 57 32.27 -24.53 13.08
C CYS A 57 32.94 -24.12 14.40
N THR A 58 32.98 -22.81 14.66
CA THR A 58 33.64 -22.26 15.86
C THR A 58 32.63 -21.51 16.72
N ILE A 59 32.82 -21.56 18.03
CA ILE A 59 32.12 -20.70 18.98
C ILE A 59 33.14 -19.90 19.78
N VAL A 60 32.99 -18.58 19.83
CA VAL A 60 33.90 -17.68 20.58
C VAL A 60 33.10 -16.70 21.43
N GLY A 61 33.68 -16.25 22.53
CA GLY A 61 33.05 -15.22 23.37
C GLY A 61 33.05 -13.88 22.65
N GLU A 62 31.98 -13.11 22.84
CA GLU A 62 31.80 -11.78 22.28
C GLU A 62 31.39 -10.80 23.39
N ASN A 63 31.94 -9.57 23.33
CA ASN A 63 31.52 -8.46 24.17
C ASN A 63 31.02 -7.34 23.25
N ALA A 64 29.81 -6.83 23.53
CA ALA A 64 29.21 -5.71 22.82
C ALA A 64 28.76 -4.65 23.83
N GLY A 65 29.65 -3.70 24.13
CA GLY A 65 29.41 -2.73 25.20
C GLY A 65 29.37 -3.42 26.56
N LYS A 66 28.21 -3.35 27.24
CA LYS A 66 27.97 -4.06 28.51
C LYS A 66 27.45 -5.48 28.31
N ALA A 67 26.98 -5.81 27.12
CA ALA A 67 26.48 -7.13 26.81
C ALA A 67 27.65 -8.11 26.60
N THR A 68 27.50 -9.33 27.11
CA THR A 68 28.49 -10.41 26.95
C THR A 68 27.80 -11.65 26.39
N GLY A 69 28.51 -12.47 25.63
CA GLY A 69 27.85 -13.56 24.94
C GLY A 69 28.77 -14.41 24.08
N TRP A 70 28.18 -15.05 23.09
CA TRP A 70 28.86 -15.99 22.21
C TRP A 70 28.41 -15.81 20.76
N ILE A 71 29.34 -15.99 19.84
CA ILE A 71 29.04 -16.07 18.41
C ILE A 71 29.45 -17.43 17.85
N VAL A 72 28.64 -17.94 16.92
CA VAL A 72 28.93 -19.16 16.18
C VAL A 72 29.25 -18.79 14.73
N ARG A 73 30.36 -19.31 14.22
CA ARG A 73 30.79 -19.12 12.83
C ARG A 73 30.95 -20.46 12.11
N ASP A 74 30.66 -20.45 10.81
CA ASP A 74 30.94 -21.58 9.92
C ASP A 74 32.46 -21.72 9.64
N PRO A 75 32.89 -22.73 8.86
CA PRO A 75 34.30 -22.95 8.54
C PRO A 75 34.94 -21.81 7.74
N ASP A 76 34.15 -21.06 6.98
CA ASP A 76 34.58 -19.92 6.17
C ASP A 76 34.61 -18.61 6.99
N GLY A 77 34.23 -18.68 8.27
CA GLY A 77 34.19 -17.55 9.19
C GLY A 77 32.89 -16.75 9.14
N GLN A 78 31.88 -17.19 8.38
CA GLN A 78 30.59 -16.54 8.28
C GLN A 78 29.82 -16.64 9.60
N LEU A 79 29.25 -15.54 10.07
CA LEU A 79 28.44 -15.52 11.28
C LEU A 79 27.12 -16.26 11.07
N LEU A 80 26.83 -17.23 11.95
CA LEU A 80 25.62 -18.06 11.92
C LEU A 80 24.64 -17.69 13.04
N ARG A 81 25.17 -17.50 14.25
CA ARG A 81 24.40 -17.20 15.47
C ARG A 81 25.13 -16.20 16.34
N ARG A 82 24.38 -15.39 17.08
CA ARG A 82 24.88 -14.58 18.19
C ARG A 82 23.91 -14.65 19.37
N PHE A 83 24.42 -14.99 20.54
CA PHE A 83 23.66 -15.12 21.77
C PHE A 83 24.23 -14.17 22.81
N MET A 84 23.43 -13.22 23.31
CA MET A 84 23.91 -12.18 24.22
C MET A 84 23.09 -12.13 25.51
N ASP A 85 23.80 -11.96 26.61
CA ASP A 85 23.31 -11.43 27.88
C ASP A 85 23.52 -9.90 27.82
N SER A 86 22.43 -9.14 27.77
CA SER A 86 22.44 -7.67 27.73
C SER A 86 22.30 -7.01 29.10
N ASN A 87 21.85 -7.73 30.13
CA ASN A 87 21.58 -7.19 31.47
C ASN A 87 22.65 -7.54 32.52
N GLY A 88 23.56 -8.48 32.21
CA GLY A 88 24.65 -8.94 33.06
C GLY A 88 24.26 -9.99 34.11
N ASP A 89 23.12 -10.68 33.95
CA ASP A 89 22.65 -11.70 34.89
C ASP A 89 23.19 -13.12 34.59
N ASN A 90 24.01 -13.25 33.54
CA ASN A 90 24.58 -14.49 32.99
C ASN A 90 23.57 -15.42 32.32
N LYS A 91 22.39 -14.93 31.92
CA LYS A 91 21.46 -15.61 31.04
C LYS A 91 21.41 -14.90 29.70
N VAL A 92 21.26 -15.68 28.64
CA VAL A 92 21.07 -15.11 27.30
C VAL A 92 19.67 -14.53 27.24
N ASP A 93 19.56 -13.29 26.75
CA ASP A 93 18.29 -12.60 26.52
C ASP A 93 18.12 -12.13 25.06
N LEU A 94 19.15 -12.29 24.22
CA LEU A 94 19.06 -12.07 22.77
C LEU A 94 19.54 -13.30 22.01
N TRP A 95 18.69 -13.88 21.16
CA TRP A 95 19.04 -14.96 20.22
C TRP A 95 18.96 -14.44 18.80
N CYS A 96 20.12 -14.23 18.17
CA CYS A 96 20.22 -13.64 16.84
C CYS A 96 20.61 -14.70 15.79
N TYR A 97 19.92 -14.67 14.65
CA TYR A 97 20.06 -15.64 13.56
C TYR A 97 20.44 -14.94 12.25
N PHE A 98 21.33 -15.57 11.49
CA PHE A 98 21.98 -14.94 10.35
C PHE A 98 21.78 -15.74 9.06
N LYS A 99 21.71 -15.03 7.94
CA LYS A 99 21.77 -15.58 6.59
C LYS A 99 22.76 -14.79 5.76
N ASN A 100 23.73 -15.47 5.14
CA ASN A 100 24.86 -14.88 4.44
C ASN A 100 25.57 -13.79 5.27
N GLY A 101 25.64 -13.98 6.60
CA GLY A 101 26.23 -13.01 7.53
C GLY A 101 25.41 -11.80 7.90
N ILE A 102 24.22 -11.65 7.34
CA ILE A 102 23.30 -10.58 7.69
C ILE A 102 22.36 -11.10 8.76
N GLU A 103 22.16 -10.33 9.83
CA GLU A 103 21.17 -10.66 10.85
C GLU A 103 19.77 -10.55 10.24
N ILE A 104 19.07 -11.68 10.14
CA ILE A 104 17.74 -11.75 9.52
C ILE A 104 16.63 -11.90 10.55
N TYR A 105 16.96 -12.39 11.75
CA TYR A 105 15.95 -12.61 12.78
C TYR A 105 16.54 -12.58 14.19
N ARG A 106 15.74 -12.14 15.17
CA ARG A 106 16.12 -12.10 16.59
C ARG A 106 14.93 -12.37 17.51
N ASP A 107 15.09 -13.30 18.44
CA ASP A 107 14.24 -13.44 19.62
C ASP A 107 14.82 -12.60 20.78
N VAL A 108 13.95 -11.98 21.57
CA VAL A 108 14.31 -11.09 22.68
C VAL A 108 13.51 -11.44 23.92
N ASP A 109 14.21 -11.65 25.04
CA ASP A 109 13.67 -11.70 26.40
C ASP A 109 13.91 -10.33 27.06
N ALA A 110 12.95 -9.43 26.91
CA ALA A 110 13.04 -8.05 27.34
C ALA A 110 12.71 -7.86 28.82
N ASP A 111 12.01 -8.80 29.46
CA ASP A 111 11.68 -8.76 30.88
C ASP A 111 12.62 -9.62 31.75
N TYR A 112 13.52 -10.38 31.09
CA TYR A 112 14.58 -11.20 31.66
C TYR A 112 14.09 -12.39 32.48
N ASN A 113 12.97 -12.99 32.08
CA ASN A 113 12.38 -14.13 32.78
C ASN A 113 12.84 -15.49 32.25
N GLY A 114 13.61 -15.51 31.15
CA GLY A 114 14.17 -16.69 30.50
C GLY A 114 13.38 -17.16 29.28
N LYS A 115 12.39 -16.39 28.81
CA LYS A 115 11.63 -16.65 27.60
C LYS A 115 11.61 -15.41 26.72
N ALA A 116 11.52 -15.61 25.40
CA ALA A 116 11.39 -14.49 24.50
C ALA A 116 9.94 -13.96 24.48
N ASP A 117 9.78 -12.66 24.70
CA ASP A 117 8.51 -11.92 24.59
C ASP A 117 8.47 -11.03 23.32
N GLN A 118 9.55 -10.97 22.54
CA GLN A 118 9.58 -10.21 21.29
C GLN A 118 10.32 -10.92 20.17
N TYR A 119 9.79 -10.72 18.96
CA TYR A 119 10.25 -11.38 17.74
C TYR A 119 10.53 -10.36 16.66
N ARG A 120 11.74 -10.33 16.13
CA ARG A 120 12.18 -9.28 15.21
C ARG A 120 12.73 -9.85 13.92
N TRP A 121 12.16 -9.44 12.80
CA TRP A 121 12.72 -9.61 11.47
C TRP A 121 13.59 -8.41 11.15
N LEU A 122 14.77 -8.70 10.57
CA LEU A 122 15.84 -7.74 10.39
C LEU A 122 16.50 -7.91 9.01
N GLY A 123 17.23 -6.89 8.59
CA GLY A 123 18.00 -6.93 7.34
C GLY A 123 17.11 -7.24 6.14
N THR A 124 17.44 -8.32 5.41
CA THR A 124 16.71 -8.74 4.21
C THR A 124 15.42 -9.52 4.50
N ALA A 125 15.13 -9.82 5.77
CA ALA A 125 13.94 -10.57 6.18
C ALA A 125 12.73 -9.70 6.53
N GLY A 126 12.89 -8.37 6.47
CA GLY A 126 11.81 -7.41 6.69
C GLY A 126 12.01 -6.53 7.91
N THR A 127 10.92 -5.93 8.37
CA THR A 127 10.91 -4.92 9.45
C THR A 127 10.01 -5.28 10.63
N ARG A 128 9.29 -6.40 10.52
CA ARG A 128 8.38 -6.92 11.55
C ARG A 128 9.01 -6.94 12.94
N TRP A 129 8.28 -6.42 13.92
CA TRP A 129 8.57 -6.52 15.34
C TRP A 129 7.29 -6.92 16.08
N GLY A 130 7.18 -8.20 16.42
CA GLY A 130 6.06 -8.77 17.16
C GLY A 130 6.32 -8.75 18.67
N LEU A 131 5.25 -8.65 19.45
CA LEU A 131 5.21 -8.76 20.89
C LEU A 131 4.33 -9.95 21.28
N ASP A 132 4.79 -10.73 22.24
CA ASP A 132 4.15 -11.92 22.80
C ASP A 132 4.15 -11.77 24.32
N LYS A 133 3.03 -11.29 24.83
CA LYS A 133 2.90 -10.81 26.20
C LYS A 133 2.60 -11.96 27.17
N ASP A 134 1.98 -13.03 26.68
CA ASP A 134 1.71 -14.23 27.48
C ASP A 134 2.75 -15.34 27.29
N GLU A 135 3.70 -15.13 26.38
CA GLU A 135 4.88 -15.95 26.13
C GLU A 135 4.52 -17.37 25.71
N ASP A 136 3.46 -17.48 24.92
CA ASP A 136 2.96 -18.74 24.37
C ASP A 136 3.63 -19.12 23.03
N GLY A 137 4.48 -18.23 22.49
CA GLY A 137 5.16 -18.38 21.21
C GLY A 137 4.43 -17.73 20.05
N ASN A 138 3.26 -17.13 20.26
CA ASN A 138 2.46 -16.46 19.24
C ASN A 138 2.49 -14.94 19.42
N ILE A 139 2.46 -14.21 18.31
CA ILE A 139 2.52 -12.73 18.36
C ILE A 139 1.16 -12.15 18.77
N ASP A 140 1.01 -11.64 19.98
CA ASP A 140 -0.21 -10.91 20.37
C ASP A 140 -0.43 -9.63 19.57
N SER A 141 0.65 -8.90 19.28
CA SER A 141 0.56 -7.60 18.62
C SER A 141 1.83 -7.21 17.86
N TRP A 142 1.65 -6.37 16.84
CA TRP A 142 2.77 -5.78 16.11
C TRP A 142 3.14 -4.43 16.71
N LYS A 143 4.41 -4.30 17.10
CA LYS A 143 5.03 -3.00 17.40
C LYS A 143 5.45 -2.28 16.11
N ARG A 144 5.86 -3.05 15.10
CA ARG A 144 6.20 -2.57 13.76
C ARG A 144 5.83 -3.61 12.72
N ILE A 145 5.24 -3.18 11.61
CA ILE A 145 4.99 -4.01 10.42
C ILE A 145 4.76 -3.10 9.21
N SER A 146 5.41 -3.39 8.07
CA SER A 146 5.22 -2.63 6.83
C SER A 146 3.91 -2.97 6.12
N ALA A 147 3.49 -2.18 5.13
CA ALA A 147 2.31 -2.47 4.33
C ALA A 147 2.44 -3.82 3.59
N GLU A 148 3.60 -4.08 2.99
CA GLU A 148 3.93 -5.31 2.30
C GLU A 148 3.86 -6.51 3.25
N GLU A 149 4.48 -6.40 4.42
CA GLU A 149 4.49 -7.45 5.44
C GLU A 149 3.08 -7.70 6.00
N THR A 150 2.25 -6.67 6.17
CA THR A 150 0.83 -6.83 6.54
C THR A 150 0.09 -7.67 5.49
N THR A 151 0.30 -7.44 4.19
CA THR A 151 -0.34 -8.27 3.16
C THR A 151 0.15 -9.72 3.17
N ALA A 152 1.42 -9.96 3.51
CA ALA A 152 1.97 -11.31 3.66
C ALA A 152 1.34 -12.04 4.85
N GLU A 153 1.14 -11.35 5.98
CA GLU A 153 0.44 -11.90 7.14
C GLU A 153 -1.04 -12.20 6.86
N VAL A 154 -1.74 -11.35 6.08
CA VAL A 154 -3.12 -11.64 5.62
C VAL A 154 -3.15 -12.92 4.77
N VAL A 155 -2.24 -13.06 3.81
CA VAL A 155 -2.14 -14.27 2.98
C VAL A 155 -1.88 -15.51 3.82
N ALA A 156 -0.95 -15.42 4.79
CA ALA A 156 -0.66 -16.52 5.70
C ALA A 156 -1.88 -16.88 6.56
N ALA A 157 -2.59 -15.89 7.11
CA ALA A 157 -3.80 -16.10 7.89
C ALA A 157 -4.88 -16.83 7.08
N VAL A 158 -5.12 -16.43 5.83
CA VAL A 158 -6.12 -17.07 4.96
C VAL A 158 -5.70 -18.50 4.60
N ARG A 159 -4.43 -18.70 4.21
CA ARG A 159 -3.86 -20.01 3.88
C ARG A 159 -3.99 -20.99 5.05
N ASP A 160 -3.64 -20.53 6.24
CA ASP A 160 -3.55 -21.36 7.44
C ASP A 160 -4.87 -21.42 8.21
N LYS A 161 -5.88 -20.65 7.78
CA LYS A 161 -7.18 -20.51 8.42
C LYS A 161 -7.08 -20.00 9.85
N ASP A 162 -6.13 -19.09 10.05
CA ASP A 162 -5.73 -18.58 11.34
C ASP A 162 -6.41 -17.22 11.59
N ALA A 163 -7.53 -17.27 12.31
CA ALA A 163 -8.32 -16.08 12.60
C ALA A 163 -7.60 -15.14 13.56
N ASP A 164 -6.83 -15.66 14.51
CA ASP A 164 -6.13 -14.84 15.50
C ASP A 164 -4.98 -14.08 14.82
N ARG A 165 -4.31 -14.69 13.84
CA ARG A 165 -3.32 -14.04 12.98
C ARG A 165 -3.91 -12.92 12.13
N PHE A 166 -5.15 -13.05 11.66
CA PHE A 166 -5.82 -11.96 10.96
C PHE A 166 -6.26 -10.84 11.92
N GLN A 167 -6.82 -11.18 13.08
CA GLN A 167 -7.33 -10.21 14.04
C GLN A 167 -6.26 -9.21 14.52
N ARG A 168 -5.02 -9.65 14.74
CA ARG A 168 -3.91 -8.76 15.15
C ARG A 168 -3.45 -7.77 14.07
N LEU A 169 -3.94 -7.90 12.83
CA LEU A 169 -3.68 -6.96 11.72
C LEU A 169 -4.75 -5.86 11.63
N LEU A 170 -5.89 -6.04 12.29
CA LEU A 170 -6.96 -5.05 12.35
C LEU A 170 -6.59 -3.92 13.33
N PRO A 171 -7.03 -2.68 13.09
CA PRO A 171 -6.82 -1.61 14.05
C PRO A 171 -7.72 -1.82 15.28
N THR A 172 -7.19 -1.48 16.45
CA THR A 172 -7.95 -1.42 17.69
C THR A 172 -8.84 -0.17 17.74
N THR A 173 -9.83 -0.15 18.64
CA THR A 173 -10.67 1.05 18.86
C THR A 173 -9.83 2.28 19.17
N ALA A 174 -8.82 2.15 20.03
CA ALA A 174 -7.93 3.25 20.39
C ALA A 174 -7.10 3.76 19.20
N GLU A 175 -6.68 2.85 18.31
CA GLU A 175 -5.97 3.23 17.08
C GLU A 175 -6.91 3.98 16.12
N ILE A 176 -8.15 3.52 15.95
CA ILE A 176 -9.18 4.20 15.14
C ILE A 176 -9.46 5.61 15.68
N GLU A 177 -9.75 5.74 16.98
CA GLU A 177 -9.96 7.03 17.66
C GLU A 177 -8.74 7.95 17.48
N SER A 178 -7.54 7.37 17.54
CA SER A 178 -6.31 8.13 17.36
C SER A 178 -6.20 8.75 15.98
N LEU A 179 -6.83 8.20 14.92
CA LEU A 179 -6.70 8.69 13.54
C LEU A 179 -7.20 10.13 13.36
N GLY A 180 -8.08 10.59 14.25
CA GLY A 180 -8.58 11.96 14.20
C GLY A 180 -9.56 12.20 13.05
N LEU A 181 -10.31 11.16 12.68
CA LEU A 181 -11.43 11.23 11.75
C LEU A 181 -12.64 11.94 12.38
N ASP A 182 -13.56 12.43 11.56
CA ASP A 182 -14.87 12.86 12.04
C ASP A 182 -15.69 11.67 12.58
N SER A 183 -16.71 11.96 13.40
CA SER A 183 -17.50 10.92 14.07
C SER A 183 -18.23 9.98 13.11
N ALA A 184 -18.60 10.42 11.90
CA ALA A 184 -19.29 9.57 10.93
C ALA A 184 -18.31 8.58 10.29
N ARG A 185 -17.16 9.06 9.81
CA ARG A 185 -16.11 8.20 9.22
C ARG A 185 -15.51 7.26 10.26
N GLU A 186 -15.30 7.71 11.49
CA GLU A 186 -14.81 6.85 12.58
C GLU A 186 -15.76 5.66 12.81
N LYS A 187 -17.07 5.91 12.87
CA LYS A 187 -18.10 4.86 13.02
C LYS A 187 -18.14 3.92 11.82
N GLN A 188 -18.03 4.44 10.60
CA GLN A 188 -17.99 3.63 9.38
C GLN A 188 -16.75 2.73 9.36
N LEU A 189 -15.59 3.27 9.73
CA LEU A 189 -14.34 2.52 9.80
C LEU A 189 -14.43 1.42 10.85
N ALA A 190 -14.93 1.74 12.05
CA ALA A 190 -15.13 0.76 13.12
C ALA A 190 -16.10 -0.35 12.71
N ALA A 191 -17.18 -0.02 11.99
CA ALA A 191 -18.11 -1.02 11.47
C ALA A 191 -17.45 -1.95 10.44
N ARG A 192 -16.62 -1.40 9.54
CA ARG A 192 -15.88 -2.16 8.52
C ARG A 192 -14.88 -3.12 9.15
N VAL A 193 -14.11 -2.65 10.14
CA VAL A 193 -13.17 -3.45 10.93
C VAL A 193 -13.90 -4.57 11.68
N LYS A 194 -15.04 -4.26 12.30
CA LYS A 194 -15.86 -5.26 12.99
C LYS A 194 -16.35 -6.33 12.01
N GLN A 195 -16.84 -5.94 10.84
CA GLN A 195 -17.28 -6.88 9.81
C GLN A 195 -16.14 -7.79 9.33
N ALA A 196 -14.94 -7.23 9.15
CA ALA A 196 -13.75 -8.00 8.80
C ALA A 196 -13.41 -9.04 9.89
N ALA A 197 -13.40 -8.62 11.16
CA ALA A 197 -13.15 -9.51 12.30
C ALA A 197 -14.15 -10.67 12.39
N GLU A 198 -15.45 -10.36 12.29
CA GLU A 198 -16.53 -11.34 12.42
C GLU A 198 -16.62 -12.27 11.18
N GLY A 199 -16.28 -11.75 9.99
CA GLY A 199 -16.40 -12.46 8.72
C GLY A 199 -15.24 -13.42 8.41
N PHE A 200 -14.05 -13.17 8.95
CA PHE A 200 -12.81 -13.84 8.54
C PHE A 200 -12.84 -15.36 8.71
N ALA A 201 -13.22 -15.87 9.89
CA ALA A 201 -13.23 -17.31 10.14
C ALA A 201 -14.12 -18.07 9.15
N SER A 202 -15.26 -17.47 8.76
CA SER A 202 -16.19 -18.04 7.79
C SER A 202 -15.58 -18.11 6.39
N ILE A 203 -14.94 -17.02 5.91
CA ILE A 203 -14.34 -16.99 4.58
C ILE A 203 -13.11 -17.89 4.50
N ALA A 204 -12.25 -17.86 5.52
CA ALA A 204 -11.04 -18.69 5.57
C ALA A 204 -11.36 -20.19 5.57
N GLN A 205 -12.49 -20.59 6.16
CA GLN A 205 -12.92 -21.99 6.11
C GLN A 205 -13.50 -22.41 4.75
N LYS A 206 -14.22 -21.51 4.07
CA LYS A 206 -14.91 -21.78 2.80
C LYS A 206 -14.01 -21.67 1.57
N GLN A 207 -12.98 -20.82 1.66
CA GLN A 207 -12.10 -20.55 0.53
C GLN A 207 -11.31 -21.79 0.10
N LYS A 208 -11.11 -21.89 -1.22
CA LYS A 208 -10.23 -22.89 -1.86
C LYS A 208 -9.15 -22.23 -2.72
N ALA A 209 -9.05 -20.90 -2.62
CA ALA A 209 -8.13 -20.07 -3.37
C ALA A 209 -6.67 -20.28 -2.95
N LEU A 210 -6.43 -20.49 -1.65
CA LEU A 210 -5.11 -20.63 -1.04
C LEU A 210 -5.01 -21.98 -0.33
N ASP A 211 -4.13 -22.85 -0.83
CA ASP A 211 -3.72 -24.08 -0.16
C ASP A 211 -2.36 -23.91 0.54
N LYS A 212 -1.88 -24.96 1.21
CA LYS A 212 -0.60 -24.91 1.97
C LYS A 212 0.64 -24.60 1.11
N SER A 213 0.55 -24.73 -0.22
CA SER A 213 1.64 -24.35 -1.13
C SER A 213 1.69 -22.84 -1.43
N ALA A 214 0.63 -22.09 -1.08
CA ALA A 214 0.53 -20.67 -1.36
C ALA A 214 1.67 -19.87 -0.72
N LYS A 215 2.38 -19.12 -1.56
CA LYS A 215 3.45 -18.19 -1.18
C LYS A 215 3.07 -16.78 -1.55
N TRP A 216 3.22 -15.85 -0.60
CA TRP A 216 3.16 -14.43 -0.93
C TRP A 216 4.38 -14.05 -1.79
N VAL A 217 4.15 -13.27 -2.85
CA VAL A 217 5.19 -12.87 -3.81
C VAL A 217 5.34 -11.36 -3.90
N HIS A 218 4.23 -10.63 -3.94
CA HIS A 218 4.27 -9.20 -4.20
C HIS A 218 3.11 -8.44 -3.56
N PHE A 219 3.41 -7.22 -3.12
CA PHE A 219 2.45 -6.23 -2.69
C PHE A 219 1.86 -5.51 -3.91
N GLY A 220 0.55 -5.63 -4.12
CA GLY A 220 -0.17 -5.02 -5.25
C GLY A 220 -0.87 -3.73 -4.85
N GLY A 221 -0.08 -2.69 -4.55
CA GLY A 221 -0.54 -1.31 -4.35
C GLY A 221 0.36 -0.33 -5.10
N SER A 222 -0.15 0.88 -5.40
CA SER A 222 0.62 1.94 -6.05
C SER A 222 1.41 2.76 -5.02
N GLN A 223 1.34 4.09 -5.06
CA GLN A 223 1.92 4.94 -4.01
C GLN A 223 0.87 5.15 -2.90
N PRO A 224 1.28 5.24 -1.62
CA PRO A 224 0.33 5.57 -0.57
C PRO A 224 -0.17 7.00 -0.74
N GLY A 225 -1.43 7.23 -0.40
CA GLY A 225 -2.03 8.56 -0.38
C GLY A 225 -2.06 9.15 1.02
N ILE A 226 -2.21 10.48 1.10
CA ILE A 226 -2.39 11.21 2.35
C ILE A 226 -3.79 11.81 2.35
N ILE A 227 -4.52 11.60 3.44
CA ILE A 227 -5.68 12.42 3.81
C ILE A 227 -5.15 13.56 4.68
N PRO A 228 -5.12 14.81 4.19
CA PRO A 228 -4.46 15.89 4.90
C PRO A 228 -5.31 16.38 6.08
N ALA A 229 -4.63 16.83 7.13
CA ALA A 229 -5.26 17.57 8.21
C ALA A 229 -6.06 18.76 7.67
N GLY A 230 -7.30 18.92 8.12
CA GLY A 230 -8.23 19.95 7.71
C GLY A 230 -9.13 19.57 6.52
N ALA A 231 -8.86 18.49 5.79
CA ALA A 231 -9.83 17.94 4.85
C ALA A 231 -10.94 17.23 5.62
N ASP A 232 -12.21 17.57 5.33
CA ASP A 232 -13.39 16.92 5.93
C ASP A 232 -13.30 16.74 7.46
N GLU A 233 -12.86 17.78 8.18
CA GLU A 233 -12.70 17.78 9.64
C GLU A 233 -11.68 16.78 10.21
N VAL A 234 -10.84 16.16 9.36
CA VAL A 234 -9.73 15.32 9.80
C VAL A 234 -8.70 16.16 10.56
N THR A 235 -8.31 15.74 11.76
CA THR A 235 -7.47 16.56 12.67
C THR A 235 -5.96 16.40 12.48
N LYS A 236 -5.52 15.40 11.70
CA LYS A 236 -4.11 15.15 11.37
C LYS A 236 -3.96 14.39 10.06
N ASP A 237 -2.78 14.43 9.46
CA ASP A 237 -2.50 13.65 8.25
C ASP A 237 -2.64 12.15 8.51
N ILE A 238 -3.35 11.45 7.61
CA ILE A 238 -3.52 10.00 7.65
C ILE A 238 -2.93 9.41 6.36
N LEU A 239 -1.89 8.58 6.52
CA LEU A 239 -1.25 7.88 5.41
C LEU A 239 -1.96 6.55 5.17
N VAL A 240 -2.43 6.33 3.94
CA VAL A 240 -3.25 5.17 3.59
C VAL A 240 -2.83 4.57 2.24
N TYR A 241 -3.02 3.27 2.09
CA TYR A 241 -3.20 2.66 0.78
C TYR A 241 -4.67 2.29 0.63
N ASP A 242 -5.22 2.58 -0.53
CA ASP A 242 -6.60 2.29 -0.83
C ASP A 242 -6.67 1.30 -1.99
N ASN A 243 -7.49 0.25 -1.85
CA ASN A 243 -7.61 -0.86 -2.79
C ASN A 243 -6.30 -1.66 -3.02
N VAL A 244 -5.66 -2.10 -1.93
CA VAL A 244 -4.49 -2.98 -1.95
C VAL A 244 -4.87 -4.39 -2.35
N SER A 245 -3.95 -5.05 -3.06
CA SER A 245 -3.98 -6.48 -3.32
C SER A 245 -2.67 -7.17 -2.95
N ALA A 246 -2.67 -8.49 -2.89
CA ALA A 246 -1.49 -9.32 -2.75
C ALA A 246 -1.40 -10.31 -3.91
N VAL A 247 -0.23 -10.45 -4.51
CA VAL A 247 0.04 -11.51 -5.48
C VAL A 247 0.61 -12.71 -4.75
N VAL A 248 -0.03 -13.86 -4.96
CA VAL A 248 0.38 -15.15 -4.43
C VAL A 248 0.78 -16.09 -5.56
N GLU A 249 1.74 -16.97 -5.31
CA GLU A 249 2.08 -18.09 -6.18
C GLU A 249 1.55 -19.40 -5.60
N LEU A 250 0.88 -20.20 -6.44
CA LEU A 250 0.44 -21.56 -6.16
C LEU A 250 0.97 -22.47 -7.27
N SER A 251 1.93 -23.33 -6.94
CA SER A 251 2.50 -24.30 -7.89
C SER A 251 2.91 -23.69 -9.25
N GLY A 252 3.53 -22.50 -9.22
CA GLY A 252 3.97 -21.77 -10.41
C GLY A 252 2.91 -20.92 -11.11
N GLN A 253 1.67 -20.87 -10.62
CA GLN A 253 0.63 -19.94 -11.09
C GLN A 253 0.47 -18.76 -10.13
N HIS A 254 0.26 -17.57 -10.69
CA HIS A 254 0.00 -16.37 -9.88
C HIS A 254 -1.50 -16.09 -9.75
N LYS A 255 -1.92 -15.71 -8.54
CA LYS A 255 -3.28 -15.26 -8.24
C LYS A 255 -3.22 -13.96 -7.44
N GLN A 256 -4.21 -13.09 -7.64
CA GLN A 256 -4.35 -11.86 -6.88
C GLN A 256 -5.45 -12.02 -5.83
N ILE A 257 -5.13 -11.70 -4.58
CA ILE A 257 -6.04 -11.64 -3.45
C ILE A 257 -6.30 -10.17 -3.12
N GLY A 258 -7.56 -9.77 -2.97
CA GLY A 258 -7.88 -8.42 -2.53
C GLY A 258 -7.62 -8.28 -1.04
N ILE A 259 -6.87 -7.25 -0.64
CA ILE A 259 -6.59 -6.92 0.76
C ILE A 259 -7.50 -5.78 1.23
N GLY A 260 -7.79 -4.82 0.35
CA GLY A 260 -8.60 -3.65 0.65
C GLY A 260 -7.76 -2.49 1.17
N THR A 261 -8.26 -1.76 2.16
CA THR A 261 -7.64 -0.55 2.66
C THR A 261 -6.60 -0.87 3.73
N LEU A 262 -5.41 -0.26 3.63
CA LEU A 262 -4.40 -0.26 4.69
C LEU A 262 -4.20 1.14 5.26
N ILE A 263 -4.14 1.26 6.58
CA ILE A 263 -3.96 2.53 7.29
C ILE A 263 -2.67 2.48 8.11
N SER A 264 -1.85 3.51 8.00
CA SER A 264 -0.67 3.66 8.87
C SER A 264 -1.09 4.17 10.24
N VAL A 265 -0.72 3.44 11.30
CA VAL A 265 -0.88 3.84 12.69
C VAL A 265 0.45 3.64 13.41
N GLY A 266 1.12 4.74 13.77
CA GLY A 266 2.46 4.68 14.35
C GLY A 266 3.46 4.00 13.39
N GLU A 267 4.12 2.93 13.84
CA GLU A 267 5.03 2.12 13.02
C GLU A 267 4.35 0.88 12.41
N THR A 268 3.01 0.82 12.41
CA THR A 268 2.25 -0.33 11.93
C THR A 268 1.34 0.03 10.77
N TRP A 269 1.10 -0.94 9.88
CA TRP A 269 0.06 -0.86 8.86
C TRP A 269 -1.07 -1.82 9.20
N ARG A 270 -2.30 -1.28 9.29
CA ARG A 270 -3.51 -2.00 9.69
C ARG A 270 -4.42 -2.24 8.50
N VAL A 271 -4.93 -3.45 8.36
CA VAL A 271 -5.98 -3.78 7.38
C VAL A 271 -7.34 -3.50 8.00
N VAL A 272 -8.28 -2.97 7.23
CA VAL A 272 -9.64 -2.65 7.75
C VAL A 272 -10.76 -3.40 7.03
N ASP A 273 -10.37 -4.23 6.07
CA ASP A 273 -11.23 -4.95 5.15
C ASP A 273 -11.13 -6.46 5.32
N LEU A 274 -12.21 -7.15 4.98
CA LEU A 274 -12.17 -8.59 4.78
C LEU A 274 -11.46 -8.90 3.45
N PRO A 275 -10.52 -9.86 3.40
CA PRO A 275 -9.85 -10.21 2.14
C PRO A 275 -10.85 -10.77 1.12
N THR A 276 -10.66 -10.41 -0.16
CA THR A 276 -11.56 -10.79 -1.27
C THR A 276 -10.83 -11.59 -2.36
N ASN A 277 -11.59 -12.06 -3.37
CA ASN A 277 -11.14 -12.97 -4.44
C ASN A 277 -10.77 -14.39 -3.94
N LEU A 278 -11.41 -14.79 -2.84
CA LEU A 278 -11.24 -16.07 -2.17
C LEU A 278 -12.30 -17.10 -2.54
N LEU A 279 -13.51 -16.66 -2.93
CA LEU A 279 -14.62 -17.50 -3.36
C LEU A 279 -14.96 -17.28 -4.85
N GLU A 280 -15.40 -18.33 -5.56
CA GLU A 280 -15.72 -18.27 -7.01
C GLU A 280 -16.88 -17.32 -7.36
N ASN A 281 -17.80 -17.09 -6.40
CA ASN A 281 -18.95 -16.19 -6.54
C ASN A 281 -18.88 -15.01 -5.56
N GLU A 282 -17.67 -14.63 -5.14
CA GLU A 282 -17.49 -13.51 -4.24
C GLU A 282 -17.79 -12.21 -4.97
N ILE A 283 -18.72 -11.42 -4.43
CA ILE A 283 -18.90 -10.03 -4.83
C ILE A 283 -17.70 -9.28 -4.24
N ALA A 284 -16.69 -8.98 -5.06
CA ALA A 284 -15.59 -8.14 -4.61
C ALA A 284 -16.16 -6.77 -4.18
N SER A 285 -15.98 -6.41 -2.90
CA SER A 285 -16.16 -5.03 -2.45
C SER A 285 -14.98 -4.22 -2.97
N ALA A 286 -15.05 -3.79 -4.22
CA ALA A 286 -13.97 -3.08 -4.90
C ALA A 286 -14.08 -1.56 -4.67
N GLY A 287 -14.18 -1.17 -3.41
CA GLY A 287 -14.13 0.22 -2.99
C GLY A 287 -13.07 0.41 -1.92
N GLY A 288 -12.22 1.40 -2.11
CA GLY A 288 -11.38 1.91 -1.03
C GLY A 288 -12.21 2.42 0.15
N PHE A 289 -11.61 2.82 1.27
CA PHE A 289 -12.34 3.56 2.31
C PHE A 289 -12.21 5.08 2.11
N PHE A 290 -11.07 5.56 1.62
CA PHE A 290 -10.69 6.97 1.73
C PHE A 290 -10.75 7.75 0.42
N PHE A 291 -10.29 7.15 -0.67
CA PHE A 291 -10.22 7.75 -2.00
C PHE A 291 -11.35 7.27 -2.92
N ASN A 292 -12.45 6.81 -2.33
CA ASN A 292 -13.68 6.65 -3.07
C ASN A 292 -14.06 8.02 -3.62
N ASN A 293 -13.94 8.16 -4.93
CA ASN A 293 -14.36 9.35 -5.63
C ASN A 293 -15.84 9.57 -5.32
N PRO A 294 -16.28 10.76 -4.86
CA PRO A 294 -17.70 11.11 -4.78
C PRO A 294 -18.43 10.93 -6.13
N LEU A 295 -17.70 10.78 -7.24
CA LEU A 295 -18.23 10.41 -8.56
C LEU A 295 -18.60 8.91 -8.72
N THR A 296 -18.18 8.04 -7.78
CA THR A 296 -18.57 6.61 -7.73
C THR A 296 -19.58 6.31 -6.63
N GLN A 297 -19.81 7.25 -5.71
CA GLN A 297 -21.10 7.34 -5.09
C GLN A 297 -22.03 7.91 -6.17
N ALA A 298 -23.10 7.20 -6.52
CA ALA A 298 -24.28 7.95 -6.93
C ALA A 298 -24.46 9.01 -5.83
N PRO A 299 -24.58 10.31 -6.15
CA PRO A 299 -24.89 11.26 -5.11
C PRO A 299 -26.08 10.67 -4.35
N GLU A 300 -25.97 10.49 -3.04
CA GLU A 300 -27.18 10.54 -2.23
C GLU A 300 -27.76 11.89 -2.60
N VAL A 301 -28.81 11.87 -3.42
CA VAL A 301 -29.56 13.06 -3.80
C VAL A 301 -30.05 13.62 -2.49
N ALA A 302 -29.29 14.57 -1.95
CA ALA A 302 -29.68 15.37 -0.80
C ALA A 302 -31.06 15.91 -1.17
N GLY A 303 -32.07 15.48 -0.39
CA GLY A 303 -33.47 15.51 -0.79
C GLY A 303 -33.86 16.72 -1.61
N VAL A 304 -34.03 16.52 -2.91
CA VAL A 304 -34.77 17.41 -3.78
C VAL A 304 -36.21 16.91 -3.74
N PRO A 305 -37.17 17.64 -3.16
CA PRO A 305 -38.57 17.28 -3.29
C PRO A 305 -39.01 17.59 -4.72
N GLY A 306 -39.05 16.58 -5.58
CA GLY A 306 -39.59 16.67 -6.93
C GLY A 306 -39.65 15.29 -7.57
N ASP A 307 -40.80 14.93 -8.13
CA ASP A 307 -41.00 13.69 -8.89
C ASP A 307 -39.88 13.51 -9.94
N MET A 308 -38.93 12.62 -9.67
CA MET A 308 -37.92 12.21 -10.64
C MET A 308 -38.60 11.34 -11.70
N ASP A 309 -38.44 11.69 -12.98
CA ASP A 309 -39.07 11.00 -14.11
C ASP A 309 -38.78 9.49 -14.08
N GLU A 310 -39.82 8.65 -14.14
CA GLU A 310 -39.74 7.18 -14.15
C GLU A 310 -38.77 6.66 -15.23
N LYS A 311 -38.62 7.41 -16.33
CA LYS A 311 -37.66 7.12 -17.40
C LYS A 311 -36.21 7.23 -16.92
N LEU A 312 -35.86 8.26 -16.14
CA LEU A 312 -34.51 8.49 -15.64
C LEU A 312 -34.10 7.38 -14.66
N GLN A 313 -35.02 6.99 -13.76
CA GLN A 313 -34.80 5.89 -12.82
C GLN A 313 -34.49 4.56 -13.52
N LYS A 314 -35.22 4.24 -14.60
CA LYS A 314 -34.97 3.01 -15.39
C LYS A 314 -33.61 3.02 -16.07
N LEU A 315 -33.16 4.18 -16.55
CA LEU A 315 -31.86 4.32 -17.21
C LEU A 315 -30.71 4.19 -16.20
N ILE A 316 -30.84 4.77 -15.01
CA ILE A 316 -29.86 4.61 -13.92
C ILE A 316 -29.75 3.14 -13.51
N ALA A 317 -30.88 2.46 -13.29
CA ALA A 317 -30.88 1.02 -12.97
C ALA A 317 -30.25 0.16 -14.08
N ARG A 318 -30.44 0.55 -15.35
CA ARG A 318 -29.79 -0.12 -16.48
C ARG A 318 -28.29 0.14 -16.50
N LEU A 319 -27.84 1.36 -16.20
CA LEU A 319 -26.42 1.70 -16.10
C LEU A 319 -25.73 0.86 -15.03
N GLU A 320 -26.34 0.75 -13.84
CA GLU A 320 -25.84 -0.10 -12.75
C GLU A 320 -25.68 -1.57 -13.15
N GLU A 321 -26.66 -2.12 -13.86
CA GLU A 321 -26.61 -3.51 -14.34
C GLU A 321 -25.50 -3.71 -15.39
N VAL A 322 -25.33 -2.77 -16.32
CA VAL A 322 -24.24 -2.83 -17.31
C VAL A 322 -22.87 -2.71 -16.62
N ASP A 323 -22.73 -1.80 -15.66
CA ASP A 323 -21.49 -1.62 -14.88
C ASP A 323 -21.15 -2.88 -14.10
N LYS A 324 -22.14 -3.54 -13.49
CA LYS A 324 -21.96 -4.82 -12.81
C LYS A 324 -21.49 -5.93 -13.75
N GLN A 325 -22.01 -5.98 -14.97
CA GLN A 325 -21.58 -6.96 -15.98
C GLN A 325 -20.15 -6.68 -16.46
N LEU A 326 -19.78 -5.41 -16.61
CA LEU A 326 -18.43 -5.00 -17.00
C LEU A 326 -17.37 -5.41 -15.98
N LEU A 327 -17.69 -5.44 -14.68
CA LEU A 327 -16.78 -5.92 -13.63
C LEU A 327 -16.41 -7.40 -13.76
N GLN A 328 -17.22 -8.19 -14.47
CA GLN A 328 -17.10 -9.65 -14.56
C GLN A 328 -16.66 -10.13 -15.95
N THR A 329 -16.51 -9.20 -16.90
CA THR A 329 -16.33 -9.52 -18.33
C THR A 329 -14.99 -9.03 -18.85
N SER A 330 -14.32 -9.87 -19.66
CA SER A 330 -13.12 -9.51 -20.41
C SER A 330 -13.25 -9.88 -21.89
N GLY A 331 -12.41 -9.30 -22.74
CA GLY A 331 -12.36 -9.63 -24.17
C GLY A 331 -13.51 -9.04 -24.99
N GLU A 332 -13.93 -9.72 -26.07
CA GLU A 332 -14.90 -9.19 -27.04
C GLU A 332 -16.26 -8.81 -26.42
N GLN A 333 -16.69 -9.55 -25.39
CA GLN A 333 -17.94 -9.25 -24.69
C GLN A 333 -17.85 -7.94 -23.88
N GLN A 334 -16.65 -7.56 -23.44
CA GLN A 334 -16.41 -6.29 -22.74
C GLN A 334 -16.63 -5.08 -23.66
N ALA A 335 -16.23 -5.19 -24.94
CA ALA A 335 -16.45 -4.13 -25.93
C ALA A 335 -17.94 -3.86 -26.17
N LYS A 336 -18.76 -4.93 -26.28
CA LYS A 336 -20.21 -4.79 -26.42
C LYS A 336 -20.86 -4.14 -25.20
N LEU A 337 -20.44 -4.54 -24.00
CA LEU A 337 -20.96 -3.95 -22.77
C LEU A 337 -20.55 -2.47 -22.60
N ASN A 338 -19.35 -2.09 -23.06
CA ASN A 338 -18.96 -0.69 -23.06
C ASN A 338 -19.75 0.15 -24.10
N ASP A 339 -20.12 -0.43 -25.24
CA ASP A 339 -21.03 0.22 -26.19
C ASP A 339 -22.45 0.36 -25.62
N ASP A 340 -22.98 -0.69 -24.99
CA ASP A 340 -24.24 -0.64 -24.24
C ASP A 340 -24.21 0.43 -23.14
N ARG A 341 -23.10 0.54 -22.41
CA ARG A 341 -22.90 1.57 -21.37
C ARG A 341 -22.95 2.97 -21.97
N ALA A 342 -22.29 3.18 -23.10
CA ALA A 342 -22.30 4.45 -23.82
C ALA A 342 -23.72 4.82 -24.29
N ASP A 343 -24.48 3.86 -24.82
CA ASP A 343 -25.88 4.06 -25.21
C ASP A 343 -26.77 4.47 -24.02
N VAL A 344 -26.58 3.83 -22.85
CA VAL A 344 -27.34 4.16 -21.64
C VAL A 344 -27.03 5.58 -21.16
N ILE A 345 -25.74 5.96 -21.11
CA ILE A 345 -25.36 7.31 -20.67
C ILE A 345 -25.82 8.36 -21.69
N GLU A 346 -25.79 8.08 -23.00
CA GLU A 346 -26.39 8.97 -24.01
C GLU A 346 -27.89 9.18 -23.79
N ALA A 347 -28.62 8.12 -23.44
CA ALA A 347 -30.04 8.23 -23.12
C ALA A 347 -30.27 9.03 -21.82
N LEU A 348 -29.37 8.95 -20.84
CA LEU A 348 -29.39 9.78 -19.63
C LEU A 348 -29.14 11.26 -19.98
N ILE A 349 -28.16 11.55 -20.84
CA ILE A 349 -27.93 12.90 -21.35
C ILE A 349 -29.20 13.43 -22.04
N GLU A 350 -29.90 12.63 -22.85
CA GLU A 350 -31.14 13.05 -23.51
C GLU A 350 -32.33 13.21 -22.58
N ALA A 351 -32.38 12.45 -21.49
CA ALA A 351 -33.45 12.53 -20.48
C ALA A 351 -33.24 13.67 -19.48
N ALA A 352 -31.98 14.06 -19.23
CA ALA A 352 -31.64 15.16 -18.34
C ALA A 352 -32.19 16.49 -18.87
N GLY A 353 -32.98 17.16 -18.02
CA GLY A 353 -33.75 18.34 -18.40
C GLY A 353 -32.96 19.65 -18.28
N GLU A 354 -31.97 19.68 -17.38
CA GLU A 354 -31.19 20.87 -17.05
C GLU A 354 -29.75 20.79 -17.57
N SER A 355 -29.16 21.93 -17.94
CA SER A 355 -27.80 22.01 -18.50
C SER A 355 -26.74 21.43 -17.56
N GLU A 356 -26.88 21.65 -16.25
CA GLU A 356 -25.94 21.16 -15.23
C GLU A 356 -26.03 19.63 -15.07
N GLU A 357 -27.24 19.08 -15.04
CA GLU A 357 -27.45 17.62 -14.97
C GLU A 357 -26.90 16.92 -16.23
N ARG A 358 -27.12 17.52 -17.41
CA ARG A 358 -26.54 17.03 -18.67
C ARG A 358 -25.02 17.03 -18.62
N ALA A 359 -24.41 18.09 -18.09
CA ALA A 359 -22.96 18.20 -17.99
C ALA A 359 -22.35 17.06 -17.14
N VAL A 360 -23.01 16.66 -16.05
CA VAL A 360 -22.60 15.49 -15.24
C VAL A 360 -22.57 14.22 -16.09
N TRP A 361 -23.66 13.92 -16.81
CA TRP A 361 -23.72 12.72 -17.65
C TRP A 361 -22.77 12.76 -18.85
N ILE A 362 -22.56 13.94 -19.45
CA ILE A 362 -21.58 14.14 -20.53
C ILE A 362 -20.16 13.85 -20.05
N ARG A 363 -19.77 14.36 -18.88
CA ARG A 363 -18.45 14.12 -18.33
C ARG A 363 -18.26 12.65 -17.96
N GLN A 364 -19.27 12.03 -17.35
CA GLN A 364 -19.25 10.59 -17.06
C GLN A 364 -19.11 9.75 -18.34
N TYR A 365 -19.85 10.07 -19.41
CA TYR A 365 -19.66 9.43 -20.71
C TYR A 365 -18.21 9.55 -21.18
N ALA A 366 -17.68 10.78 -21.16
CA ALA A 366 -16.36 11.06 -21.70
C ALA A 366 -15.26 10.28 -20.96
N ASP A 367 -15.31 10.27 -19.64
CA ASP A 367 -14.31 9.60 -18.81
C ASP A 367 -14.42 8.08 -18.90
N THR A 368 -15.63 7.53 -18.86
CA THR A 368 -15.85 6.08 -18.90
C THR A 368 -15.48 5.48 -20.25
N VAL A 369 -15.89 6.10 -21.35
CA VAL A 369 -15.54 5.66 -22.71
C VAL A 369 -14.05 5.83 -22.98
N SER A 370 -13.44 6.93 -22.52
CA SER A 370 -12.00 7.13 -22.65
C SER A 370 -11.20 6.08 -21.88
N ALA A 371 -11.54 5.83 -20.62
CA ALA A 371 -10.86 4.82 -19.79
C ALA A 371 -10.99 3.39 -20.38
N ALA A 372 -12.20 3.02 -20.83
CA ALA A 372 -12.43 1.73 -21.48
C ALA A 372 -11.62 1.57 -22.77
N THR A 373 -11.45 2.65 -23.54
CA THR A 373 -10.61 2.66 -24.73
C THR A 373 -9.13 2.49 -24.38
N GLN A 374 -8.64 3.27 -23.41
CA GLN A 374 -7.24 3.26 -22.98
C GLN A 374 -6.81 1.93 -22.35
N THR A 375 -7.76 1.13 -21.86
CA THR A 375 -7.48 -0.21 -21.31
C THR A 375 -7.68 -1.33 -22.34
N GLY A 376 -8.02 -0.99 -23.59
CA GLY A 376 -8.26 -1.95 -24.66
C GLY A 376 -9.64 -2.63 -24.61
N GLY A 377 -10.49 -2.26 -23.65
CA GLY A 377 -11.82 -2.84 -23.44
C GLY A 377 -12.91 -2.26 -24.34
N PHE A 378 -12.65 -1.15 -25.07
CA PHE A 378 -13.61 -0.56 -26.00
C PHE A 378 -12.94 0.08 -27.24
N PRO A 379 -12.61 -0.71 -28.29
CA PRO A 379 -11.90 -0.21 -29.48
C PRO A 379 -12.61 0.92 -30.23
N ASP A 380 -13.94 0.93 -30.23
CA ASP A 380 -14.75 1.96 -30.89
C ASP A 380 -14.95 3.23 -30.03
N GLY A 381 -14.40 3.29 -28.81
CA GLY A 381 -14.67 4.40 -27.89
C GLY A 381 -14.20 5.77 -28.41
N VAL A 382 -13.09 5.85 -29.15
CA VAL A 382 -12.67 7.12 -29.81
C VAL A 382 -13.74 7.62 -30.78
N LYS A 383 -14.36 6.73 -31.55
CA LYS A 383 -15.42 7.07 -32.51
C LYS A 383 -16.66 7.57 -31.78
N ARG A 384 -17.04 6.93 -30.66
CA ARG A 384 -18.14 7.34 -29.78
C ARG A 384 -17.90 8.74 -29.19
N LEU A 385 -16.72 9.00 -28.62
CA LEU A 385 -16.35 10.31 -28.07
C LEU A 385 -16.42 11.43 -29.12
N ARG A 386 -15.87 11.19 -30.32
CA ARG A 386 -15.94 12.18 -31.42
C ARG A 386 -17.37 12.43 -31.89
N ALA A 387 -18.21 11.38 -31.93
CA ALA A 387 -19.62 11.52 -32.28
C ALA A 387 -20.38 12.34 -31.23
N LEU A 388 -20.11 12.11 -29.94
CA LEU A 388 -20.67 12.91 -28.85
C LEU A 388 -20.25 14.38 -28.99
N ALA A 389 -18.94 14.67 -29.11
CA ALA A 389 -18.45 16.05 -29.27
C ALA A 389 -19.14 16.80 -30.42
N ALA A 390 -19.31 16.14 -31.58
CA ALA A 390 -20.02 16.71 -32.73
C ALA A 390 -21.54 16.93 -32.49
N LYS A 391 -22.16 16.14 -31.61
CA LYS A 391 -23.56 16.34 -31.18
C LYS A 391 -23.66 17.52 -30.23
N LEU A 392 -22.75 17.63 -29.26
CA LEU A 392 -22.73 18.71 -28.27
C LEU A 392 -22.45 20.07 -28.92
N ASP A 393 -21.57 20.15 -29.92
CA ASP A 393 -21.25 21.41 -30.61
C ASP A 393 -22.46 22.04 -31.33
N LYS A 394 -23.41 21.20 -31.75
CA LYS A 394 -24.68 21.61 -32.36
C LYS A 394 -25.73 22.08 -31.35
N ASN A 395 -25.59 21.71 -30.08
CA ASN A 395 -26.48 22.14 -29.01
C ASN A 395 -25.83 23.27 -28.22
N SER A 396 -26.41 24.48 -28.27
CA SER A 396 -25.82 25.65 -27.61
C SER A 396 -25.67 25.48 -26.09
N SER A 397 -26.53 24.70 -25.44
CA SER A 397 -26.47 24.46 -24.00
C SER A 397 -25.35 23.53 -23.58
N ASP A 398 -24.87 22.66 -24.47
CA ASP A 398 -23.82 21.70 -24.15
C ASP A 398 -22.45 22.07 -24.74
N ARG A 399 -22.38 23.18 -25.50
CA ARG A 399 -21.16 23.56 -26.24
C ARG A 399 -19.95 23.75 -25.32
N GLU A 400 -20.17 24.18 -24.09
CA GLU A 400 -19.12 24.30 -23.06
C GLU A 400 -18.48 22.96 -22.65
N GLN A 401 -19.14 21.82 -22.91
CA GLN A 401 -18.59 20.49 -22.59
C GLN A 401 -17.78 19.90 -23.76
N VAL A 402 -17.84 20.50 -24.96
CA VAL A 402 -17.10 20.03 -26.14
C VAL A 402 -15.59 19.91 -25.90
N PRO A 403 -14.91 20.91 -25.29
CA PRO A 403 -13.46 20.82 -25.06
C PRO A 403 -13.09 19.62 -24.18
N TYR A 404 -13.89 19.35 -23.13
CA TYR A 404 -13.69 18.22 -22.24
C TYR A 404 -13.76 16.89 -23.00
N VAL A 405 -14.80 16.70 -23.80
CA VAL A 405 -14.99 15.47 -24.60
C VAL A 405 -13.91 15.34 -25.67
N GLU A 406 -13.55 16.42 -26.36
CA GLU A 406 -12.49 16.40 -27.39
C GLU A 406 -11.13 16.03 -26.79
N PHE A 407 -10.77 16.57 -25.62
CA PHE A 407 -9.52 16.22 -24.96
C PHE A 407 -9.49 14.74 -24.59
N ARG A 408 -10.56 14.20 -24.00
CA ARG A 408 -10.67 12.77 -23.67
C ARG A 408 -10.60 11.89 -24.93
N ALA A 409 -11.24 12.30 -26.03
CA ALA A 409 -11.15 11.61 -27.31
C ALA A 409 -9.71 11.54 -27.84
N MET A 410 -9.00 12.66 -27.76
CA MET A 410 -7.61 12.77 -28.19
C MET A 410 -6.69 11.87 -27.35
N THR A 411 -6.83 11.89 -26.02
CA THR A 411 -6.03 11.03 -25.12
C THR A 411 -6.30 9.55 -25.34
N ALA A 412 -7.57 9.18 -25.58
CA ALA A 412 -7.96 7.80 -25.86
C ALA A 412 -7.40 7.32 -27.20
N ASP A 413 -7.43 8.16 -28.24
CA ASP A 413 -6.87 7.86 -29.55
C ASP A 413 -5.35 7.66 -29.50
N TYR A 414 -4.64 8.53 -28.77
CA TYR A 414 -3.20 8.37 -28.55
C TYR A 414 -2.88 7.02 -27.87
N ALA A 415 -3.56 6.68 -26.78
CA ALA A 415 -3.34 5.42 -26.09
C ALA A 415 -3.67 4.20 -26.98
N LEU A 416 -4.77 4.26 -27.73
CA LEU A 416 -5.18 3.19 -28.64
C LEU A 416 -4.16 2.95 -29.76
N GLN A 417 -3.60 4.02 -30.31
CA GLN A 417 -2.55 3.94 -31.33
C GLN A 417 -1.25 3.36 -30.75
N MET A 418 -0.89 3.73 -29.52
CA MET A 418 0.30 3.21 -28.82
C MET A 418 0.20 1.71 -28.49
N GLN A 419 -1.00 1.15 -28.41
CA GLN A 419 -1.25 -0.27 -28.15
C GLN A 419 -1.16 -1.16 -29.39
N GLN A 420 -1.12 -0.58 -30.60
CA GLN A 420 -1.05 -1.37 -31.82
C GLN A 420 0.30 -2.11 -31.90
N PRO A 421 0.33 -3.43 -32.17
CA PRO A 421 1.59 -4.20 -32.23
C PRO A 421 2.59 -3.67 -33.26
N SER A 422 2.11 -2.98 -34.29
CA SER A 422 2.91 -2.35 -35.35
C SER A 422 2.92 -0.82 -35.29
N ALA A 423 2.68 -0.23 -34.10
CA ALA A 423 2.65 1.21 -33.92
C ALA A 423 3.98 1.87 -34.33
N ASN A 424 3.90 2.87 -35.21
CA ASN A 424 5.03 3.76 -35.46
C ASN A 424 5.05 4.83 -34.36
N PHE A 425 5.75 4.55 -33.26
CA PHE A 425 5.82 5.43 -32.08
C PHE A 425 6.18 6.88 -32.42
N VAL A 426 7.08 7.09 -33.39
CA VAL A 426 7.49 8.44 -33.80
C VAL A 426 6.32 9.20 -34.44
N GLN A 427 5.59 8.54 -35.36
CA GLN A 427 4.44 9.15 -36.03
C GLN A 427 3.28 9.38 -35.05
N VAL A 428 3.02 8.44 -34.16
CA VAL A 428 1.96 8.55 -33.13
C VAL A 428 2.28 9.71 -32.17
N GLN A 429 3.53 9.83 -31.72
CA GLN A 429 3.98 10.94 -30.89
C GLN A 429 3.88 12.28 -31.63
N GLN A 430 4.26 12.33 -32.91
CA GLN A 430 4.15 13.56 -33.70
C GLN A 430 2.69 14.01 -33.83
N GLN A 431 1.78 13.09 -34.19
CA GLN A 431 0.36 13.39 -34.29
C GLN A 431 -0.23 13.83 -32.96
N TRP A 432 0.18 13.22 -31.85
CA TRP A 432 -0.23 13.62 -30.50
C TRP A 432 0.14 15.08 -30.20
N LEU A 433 1.38 15.48 -30.49
CA LEU A 433 1.84 16.86 -30.30
C LEU A 433 1.11 17.86 -31.20
N GLU A 434 0.84 17.49 -32.46
CA GLU A 434 0.04 18.30 -33.37
C GLU A 434 -1.38 18.50 -32.83
N ASN A 435 -2.03 17.43 -32.36
CA ASN A 435 -3.36 17.50 -31.79
C ASN A 435 -3.40 18.36 -30.51
N LEU A 436 -2.39 18.24 -29.64
CA LEU A 436 -2.25 19.07 -28.44
C LEU A 436 -2.09 20.56 -28.80
N ALA A 437 -1.27 20.86 -29.80
CA ALA A 437 -1.05 22.23 -30.28
C ALA A 437 -2.34 22.84 -30.86
N ASP A 438 -3.09 22.07 -31.63
CA ASP A 438 -4.40 22.48 -32.14
C ASP A 438 -5.43 22.66 -31.02
N PHE A 439 -5.41 21.77 -30.01
CA PHE A 439 -6.30 21.86 -28.86
C PHE A 439 -6.09 23.15 -28.06
N VAL A 440 -4.85 23.47 -27.66
CA VAL A 440 -4.56 24.70 -26.89
C VAL A 440 -4.82 25.97 -27.69
N LYS A 441 -4.72 25.90 -29.02
CA LYS A 441 -5.06 27.01 -29.92
C LYS A 441 -6.57 27.21 -30.02
N LYS A 442 -7.33 26.11 -30.09
CA LYS A 442 -8.80 26.11 -30.18
C LYS A 442 -9.45 26.48 -28.84
N TYR A 443 -8.87 26.03 -27.73
CA TYR A 443 -9.40 26.14 -26.38
C TYR A 443 -8.40 26.73 -25.37
N PRO A 444 -7.93 27.97 -25.57
CA PRO A 444 -6.82 28.54 -24.80
C PRO A 444 -7.12 28.88 -23.33
N GLY A 445 -8.35 28.66 -22.86
CA GLY A 445 -8.79 28.97 -21.50
C GLY A 445 -9.52 27.83 -20.80
N GLU A 446 -9.60 26.65 -21.42
CA GLU A 446 -10.20 25.46 -20.81
C GLU A 446 -9.21 24.77 -19.87
N ASP A 447 -9.69 24.15 -18.79
CA ASP A 447 -8.83 23.57 -17.75
C ASP A 447 -7.84 22.53 -18.31
N ASP A 448 -8.29 21.69 -19.24
CA ASP A 448 -7.45 20.67 -19.90
C ASP A 448 -6.33 21.27 -20.77
N ALA A 449 -6.42 22.55 -21.16
CA ALA A 449 -5.36 23.22 -21.90
C ALA A 449 -4.09 23.39 -21.06
N ALA A 450 -4.20 23.44 -19.73
CA ALA A 450 -3.05 23.46 -18.83
C ALA A 450 -2.22 22.17 -18.94
N GLU A 451 -2.89 21.01 -18.94
CA GLU A 451 -2.24 19.71 -19.13
C GLU A 451 -1.67 19.59 -20.55
N ALA A 452 -2.41 20.05 -21.56
CA ALA A 452 -1.92 20.04 -22.94
C ALA A 452 -0.64 20.87 -23.12
N HIS A 453 -0.59 22.08 -22.53
CA HIS A 453 0.61 22.89 -22.50
C HIS A 453 1.75 22.22 -21.72
N LEU A 454 1.47 21.46 -20.66
CA LEU A 454 2.50 20.76 -19.90
C LEU A 454 3.20 19.73 -20.79
N GLN A 455 2.42 18.94 -21.52
CA GLN A 455 2.95 17.91 -22.41
C GLN A 455 3.71 18.50 -23.60
N LEU A 456 3.19 19.57 -24.21
CA LEU A 456 3.90 20.34 -25.24
C LEU A 456 5.24 20.87 -24.71
N GLY A 457 5.24 21.48 -23.51
CA GLY A 457 6.45 22.00 -22.89
C GLY A 457 7.52 20.94 -22.66
N ILE A 458 7.12 19.76 -22.16
CA ILE A 458 8.01 18.61 -21.97
C ILE A 458 8.59 18.16 -23.32
N ALA A 459 7.74 18.03 -24.35
CA ALA A 459 8.19 17.59 -25.67
C ALA A 459 9.16 18.58 -26.32
N TYR A 460 8.89 19.88 -26.23
CA TYR A 460 9.80 20.93 -26.71
C TYR A 460 11.14 20.89 -25.99
N GLU A 461 11.15 20.65 -24.68
CA GLU A 461 12.39 20.50 -23.93
C GLU A 461 13.22 19.31 -24.41
N PHE A 462 12.61 18.14 -24.57
CA PHE A 462 13.30 16.96 -25.10
C PHE A 462 13.81 17.15 -26.54
N ALA A 463 13.13 17.99 -27.33
CA ALA A 463 13.55 18.38 -28.67
C ALA A 463 14.62 19.49 -28.70
N GLY A 464 15.05 20.02 -27.55
CA GLY A 464 16.00 21.13 -27.45
C GLY A 464 15.40 22.49 -27.86
N GLN A 465 14.08 22.58 -27.98
CA GLN A 465 13.32 23.79 -28.31
C GLN A 465 12.99 24.58 -27.03
N GLU A 466 14.02 25.02 -26.32
CA GLU A 466 13.88 25.65 -24.99
C GLU A 466 12.94 26.87 -24.97
N LYS A 467 12.94 27.68 -26.03
CA LYS A 467 12.06 28.85 -26.13
C LYS A 467 10.58 28.47 -26.14
N ASP A 468 10.23 27.41 -26.87
CA ASP A 468 8.85 26.93 -27.00
C ASP A 468 8.43 26.19 -25.72
N ALA A 469 9.36 25.50 -25.05
CA ALA A 469 9.15 24.92 -23.73
C ALA A 469 8.85 26.00 -22.68
N ILE A 470 9.68 27.04 -22.60
CA ILE A 470 9.47 28.19 -21.69
C ILE A 470 8.13 28.88 -21.97
N ALA A 471 7.77 29.07 -23.25
CA ALA A 471 6.49 29.68 -23.62
C ALA A 471 5.30 28.82 -23.18
N SER A 472 5.39 27.50 -23.34
CA SER A 472 4.35 26.56 -22.92
C SER A 472 4.18 26.57 -21.40
N TYR A 473 5.26 26.39 -20.65
CA TYR A 473 5.20 26.46 -19.18
C TYR A 473 4.76 27.83 -18.67
N GLY A 474 5.20 28.91 -19.31
CA GLY A 474 4.79 30.27 -18.98
C GLY A 474 3.30 30.51 -19.19
N THR A 475 2.70 29.88 -20.22
CA THR A 475 1.26 29.95 -20.45
C THR A 475 0.49 29.29 -19.31
N ILE A 476 0.94 28.13 -18.82
CA ILE A 476 0.34 27.45 -17.65
C ILE A 476 0.38 28.36 -16.43
N VAL A 477 1.57 28.88 -16.09
CA VAL A 477 1.76 29.71 -14.89
C VAL A 477 0.94 31.01 -14.94
N SER A 478 0.76 31.59 -16.12
CA SER A 478 0.05 32.87 -16.27
C SER A 478 -1.47 32.73 -16.39
N LYS A 479 -1.96 31.72 -17.11
CA LYS A 479 -3.39 31.55 -17.39
C LYS A 479 -4.09 30.56 -16.47
N PHE A 480 -3.35 29.61 -15.90
CA PHE A 480 -3.90 28.52 -15.09
C PHE A 480 -3.16 28.41 -13.74
N PRO A 481 -3.10 29.49 -12.94
CA PRO A 481 -2.31 29.51 -11.70
C PRO A 481 -2.79 28.48 -10.66
N ASP A 482 -4.07 28.12 -10.69
CA ASP A 482 -4.70 27.19 -9.75
C ASP A 482 -4.69 25.73 -10.24
N ALA A 483 -4.24 25.48 -11.49
CA ALA A 483 -4.15 24.12 -12.01
C ALA A 483 -3.10 23.31 -11.23
N VAL A 484 -3.38 22.02 -11.00
CA VAL A 484 -2.46 21.09 -10.30
C VAL A 484 -1.05 21.10 -10.91
N VAL A 485 -0.96 21.27 -12.23
CA VAL A 485 0.29 21.29 -13.00
C VAL A 485 1.05 22.61 -12.93
N ALA A 486 0.45 23.69 -12.43
CA ALA A 486 1.04 25.03 -12.46
C ALA A 486 2.34 25.13 -11.65
N LYS A 487 2.41 24.50 -10.47
CA LYS A 487 3.64 24.46 -9.66
C LYS A 487 4.78 23.74 -10.39
N LYS A 488 4.48 22.62 -11.06
CA LYS A 488 5.45 21.87 -11.86
C LYS A 488 5.95 22.70 -13.04
N ALA A 489 5.03 23.36 -13.76
CA ALA A 489 5.37 24.25 -14.86
C ALA A 489 6.23 25.44 -14.41
N ALA A 490 5.92 26.06 -13.25
CA ALA A 490 6.71 27.14 -12.68
C ALA A 490 8.16 26.70 -12.37
N GLY A 491 8.32 25.53 -11.77
CA GLY A 491 9.65 24.94 -11.52
C GLY A 491 10.41 24.64 -12.81
N ALA A 492 9.75 24.05 -13.80
CA ALA A 492 10.34 23.73 -15.11
C ALA A 492 10.79 25.01 -15.83
N LYS A 493 9.92 26.02 -15.91
CA LYS A 493 10.24 27.35 -16.46
C LYS A 493 11.43 27.98 -15.76
N ARG A 494 11.42 28.04 -14.42
CA ARG A 494 12.50 28.63 -13.62
C ARG A 494 13.84 27.95 -13.86
N ARG A 495 13.86 26.62 -14.02
CA ARG A 495 15.08 25.87 -14.34
C ARG A 495 15.60 26.19 -15.74
N LEU A 496 14.73 26.28 -16.75
CA LEU A 496 15.17 26.60 -18.11
C LEU A 496 15.69 28.05 -18.21
N GLU A 497 15.08 28.98 -17.46
CA GLU A 497 15.51 30.38 -17.43
C GLU A 497 16.75 30.64 -16.55
N SER A 498 17.17 29.67 -15.71
CA SER A 498 18.29 29.88 -14.78
C SER A 498 19.67 29.72 -15.40
N VAL A 499 19.76 29.27 -16.66
CA VAL A 499 21.04 29.09 -17.35
C VAL A 499 21.76 30.44 -17.45
N GLY A 500 22.90 30.57 -16.75
CA GLY A 500 23.68 31.80 -16.67
C GLY A 500 23.18 32.85 -15.67
N GLN A 501 22.16 32.55 -14.87
CA GLN A 501 21.63 33.44 -13.83
C GLN A 501 22.13 33.08 -12.42
N PRO A 502 22.34 34.06 -11.53
CA PRO A 502 22.67 33.80 -10.12
C PRO A 502 21.52 33.08 -9.40
N LEU A 503 21.80 31.97 -8.71
CA LEU A 503 20.84 31.31 -7.82
C LEU A 503 20.88 31.99 -6.45
N ALA A 504 19.77 32.59 -6.04
CA ALA A 504 19.59 33.11 -4.69
C ALA A 504 19.20 31.96 -3.74
N PHE A 505 20.00 31.73 -2.70
CA PHE A 505 19.69 30.84 -1.59
C PHE A 505 19.29 31.67 -0.37
N GLU A 506 18.23 31.27 0.32
CA GLU A 506 17.80 31.81 1.60
C GLU A 506 17.70 30.63 2.56
N GLY A 507 18.28 30.76 3.75
CA GLY A 507 18.46 29.68 4.72
C GLY A 507 17.93 30.05 6.09
#